data_AF-A0A2P7ED50-F1
#
_entry.id   AF-A0A2P7ED50-F1
#
_cell.length_a   1.000
_cell.length_b   1.000
_cell.length_c   1.000
_cell.angle_alpha   90.00
_cell.angle_beta   90.00
_cell.angle_gamma   90.00
#
_symmetry.space_group_name_H-M   'P 1'
#
loop_
_entity.id
_entity.type
_entity.pdbx_description
1 polymer ?
#
loop_
_entity_poly.entity_id
_entity_poly.type
_entity_poly.pdbx_seq_one_letter_code
_entity_poly.pdbx_strand_id
1 'polypeptide(L)' 'MPKYIISAEGCDPLTLDCPGCSADALKLALEPKGMLAFRVQKRSPDGLSYWFEVDFNSDGHNANAETSCYSQLVCVQKQT' A
#
# COMPACT_ATOMS: atom_id res chain seq x y z
N MET A 1 14.87 2.16 -13.58
CA MET A 1 13.47 2.06 -13.10
C MET A 1 13.37 2.85 -11.81
N PRO A 2 12.28 3.59 -11.55
CA PRO A 2 12.10 4.23 -10.26
C PRO A 2 11.95 3.18 -9.16
N LYS A 3 12.59 3.47 -8.02
CA LYS A 3 12.56 2.62 -6.84
C LYS A 3 11.60 3.22 -5.83
N TYR A 4 10.78 2.39 -5.21
CA TYR A 4 9.77 2.81 -4.25
C TYR A 4 9.99 2.11 -2.92
N ILE A 5 9.82 2.85 -1.83
CA ILE A 5 9.77 2.33 -0.47
C ILE A 5 8.32 2.41 0.00
N ILE A 6 7.77 1.27 0.41
CA ILE A 6 6.42 1.11 0.92
C ILE A 6 6.54 0.82 2.42
N SER A 7 5.99 1.71 3.24
CA SER A 7 6.06 1.63 4.69
C SER A 7 4.67 1.74 5.28
N ALA A 8 4.38 0.93 6.30
CA ALA A 8 3.10 0.98 7.00
C ALA A 8 3.36 0.77 8.50
N GLU A 9 2.48 1.28 9.36
CA GLU A 9 2.66 1.15 10.81
C GLU A 9 2.72 -0.33 11.22
N GLY A 10 3.72 -0.69 12.04
CA GLY A 10 3.92 -2.08 12.50
C GLY A 10 4.44 -3.06 11.44
N CYS A 11 4.81 -2.59 10.24
CA CYS A 11 5.38 -3.41 9.17
C CYS A 11 6.78 -2.93 8.78
N ASP A 12 7.67 -3.87 8.48
CA ASP A 12 8.96 -3.54 7.90
C ASP A 12 8.78 -2.88 6.51
N PRO A 13 9.56 -1.83 6.21
CA PRO A 13 9.49 -1.16 4.93
C PRO A 13 9.91 -2.10 3.81
N LEU A 14 9.06 -2.22 2.79
CA LEU A 14 9.33 -2.99 1.59
C LEU A 14 9.89 -2.07 0.51
N THR A 15 10.98 -2.47 -0.13
CA THR A 15 11.53 -1.74 -1.28
C THR A 15 11.34 -2.56 -2.55
N LEU A 16 10.84 -1.92 -3.61
CA LEU A 16 10.68 -2.55 -4.92
C LEU A 16 10.95 -1.60 -6.08
N ASP A 17 11.37 -2.16 -7.20
CA ASP A 17 11.52 -1.45 -8.47
C ASP A 17 10.21 -1.56 -9.26
N CYS A 18 9.61 -0.42 -9.59
CA CYS A 18 8.38 -0.36 -10.37
C CYS A 18 8.53 0.65 -11.50
N PRO A 19 8.29 0.30 -12.77
CA PRO A 19 8.30 1.28 -13.87
C PRO A 19 7.11 2.26 -13.81
N GLY A 20 6.07 1.93 -13.04
CA GLY A 20 4.83 2.71 -12.91
C GLY A 20 4.92 3.83 -11.87
N CYS A 21 3.75 4.27 -11.40
CA CYS A 21 3.62 5.33 -10.41
C CYS A 21 3.56 4.76 -8.97
N SER A 22 3.47 5.65 -7.96
CA SER A 22 3.37 5.25 -6.55
C SER A 22 2.17 4.33 -6.26
N ALA A 23 1.07 4.47 -7.02
CA ALA A 23 -0.09 3.58 -6.88
C ALA A 23 0.16 2.19 -7.50
N ASP A 24 0.90 2.09 -8.60
CA ASP A 24 1.29 0.79 -9.17
C ASP A 24 2.24 0.05 -8.21
N ALA A 25 3.20 0.77 -7.64
CA ALA A 25 4.10 0.23 -6.62
C ALA A 25 3.34 -0.27 -5.37
N LEU A 26 2.32 0.48 -4.93
CA LEU A 26 1.43 0.07 -3.84
C LEU A 26 0.70 -1.24 -4.15
N LYS A 27 0.06 -1.32 -5.32
CA LYS A 27 -0.68 -2.52 -5.76
C LYS A 27 0.22 -3.74 -5.80
N LEU A 28 1.37 -3.63 -6.48
CA LEU A 28 2.34 -4.72 -6.58
C LEU A 28 2.81 -5.23 -5.21
N ALA A 29 2.95 -4.33 -4.22
CA ALA A 29 3.36 -4.69 -2.87
C ALA A 29 2.26 -5.33 -2.02
N LEU A 30 1.00 -4.91 -2.19
CA LEU A 30 -0.08 -5.17 -1.24
C LEU A 30 -1.22 -6.05 -1.79
N GLU A 31 -1.40 -6.16 -3.10
CA GLU A 31 -2.36 -7.12 -3.69
C GLU A 31 -2.08 -8.56 -3.23
N PRO A 32 -0.82 -9.06 -3.21
CA PRO A 32 -0.52 -10.38 -2.68
C PRO A 32 -0.79 -10.53 -1.17
N LYS A 33 -0.92 -9.40 -0.46
CA LYS A 33 -1.21 -9.34 0.99
C LYS A 33 -2.70 -9.16 1.29
N GLY A 34 -3.57 -9.26 0.28
CA GLY A 34 -5.02 -9.16 0.47
C GLY A 34 -5.56 -7.72 0.43
N MET A 35 -4.86 -6.80 -0.24
CA MET A 35 -5.41 -5.47 -0.53
C MET A 35 -6.67 -5.58 -1.40
N LEU A 36 -7.72 -4.87 -1.00
CA LEU A 36 -8.99 -4.77 -1.72
C LEU A 36 -9.10 -3.45 -2.48
N ALA A 37 -8.84 -2.36 -1.77
CA ALA A 37 -9.01 -1.00 -2.28
C ALA A 37 -7.99 -0.09 -1.61
N PHE A 38 -7.77 1.07 -2.23
CA PHE A 38 -6.98 2.13 -1.61
C PHE A 38 -7.50 3.49 -2.03
N ARG A 39 -7.25 4.49 -1.18
CA ARG A 39 -7.52 5.90 -1.46
C ARG A 39 -6.33 6.76 -1.07
N VAL A 40 -6.08 7.82 -1.83
CA VAL A 40 -5.04 8.79 -1.50
C VAL A 40 -5.54 9.68 -0.36
N GLN A 41 -4.81 9.67 0.76
CA GLN A 41 -5.09 10.57 1.89
C GLN A 41 -4.27 11.85 1.82
N LYS A 42 -2.98 11.73 1.46
CA LYS A 42 -2.06 12.86 1.44
C LYS A 42 -0.97 12.66 0.40
N ARG A 43 -0.44 13.78 -0.10
CA ARG A 43 0.76 13.85 -0.92
C ARG A 43 1.74 14.85 -0.31
N SER A 44 3.04 14.59 -0.43
CA SER A 44 4.07 15.53 -0.02
C SER A 44 4.23 16.68 -1.03
N PRO A 45 4.68 17.87 -0.61
CA PRO A 45 4.85 19.02 -1.52
C PRO A 45 5.87 18.79 -2.64
N ASP A 46 6.90 17.97 -2.39
CA ASP A 46 7.90 17.55 -3.38
C ASP A 46 7.37 16.51 -4.39
N GLY A 47 6.18 15.97 -4.13
CA GLY A 47 5.53 14.96 -4.94
C GLY A 47 6.22 13.59 -4.92
N LEU A 48 7.17 13.35 -4.02
CA LEU A 48 7.90 12.08 -3.90
C LEU A 48 7.20 11.08 -2.99
N SER A 49 6.40 11.54 -2.02
CA SER A 49 5.72 10.69 -1.03
C SER A 49 4.21 10.81 -1.12
N TYR A 50 3.55 9.66 -1.02
CA TYR A 50 2.10 9.53 -1.01
C TYR A 50 1.68 8.68 0.17
N TRP A 51 0.63 9.09 0.86
CA TRP A 51 -0.02 8.30 1.89
C TRP A 51 -1.35 7.80 1.36
N PHE A 52 -1.48 6.49 1.34
CA PHE A 52 -2.66 5.77 0.93
C PHE A 52 -3.30 5.13 2.14
N GLU A 53 -4.59 5.31 2.30
CA GLU A 53 -5.34 4.42 3.16
C GLU A 53 -5.74 3.20 2.35
N VAL A 54 -5.40 2.02 2.84
CA VAL A 54 -5.51 0.76 2.14
C VAL A 54 -6.41 -0.17 2.92
N ASP A 55 -7.45 -0.67 2.27
CA ASP A 55 -8.39 -1.63 2.84
C ASP A 55 -7.90 -3.06 2.57
N PHE A 56 -7.82 -3.86 3.62
CA PHE A 56 -7.42 -5.26 3.58
C PHE A 56 -8.57 -6.16 4.01
N ASN A 57 -8.65 -7.34 3.39
CA ASN A 57 -9.42 -8.43 3.96
C ASN A 57 -8.73 -8.89 5.25
N SER A 58 -9.42 -8.85 6.39
CA SER A 58 -8.88 -9.42 7.63
C SER A 58 -8.88 -10.95 7.63
N ASP A 59 -9.53 -11.57 6.66
CA ASP A 59 -9.72 -13.01 6.64
C ASP A 59 -8.77 -13.69 5.66
N GLY A 60 -7.67 -14.20 6.21
CA GLY A 60 -6.72 -15.00 5.45
C GLY A 60 -7.26 -16.39 5.07
N HIS A 61 -8.42 -16.86 5.56
CA HIS A 61 -8.79 -18.27 5.32
C HIS A 61 -10.23 -18.70 5.67
N ASN A 62 -11.29 -17.90 5.58
CA ASN A 62 -12.65 -18.43 5.76
C ASN A 62 -13.71 -17.67 4.97
N ALA A 63 -14.15 -18.30 3.88
CA ALA A 63 -15.37 -17.95 3.18
C ALA A 63 -16.60 -18.39 4.01
N ASN A 64 -16.91 -17.74 5.15
CA ASN A 64 -18.22 -17.82 5.83
C ASN A 64 -18.37 -17.03 7.17
N ALA A 65 -17.67 -15.93 7.38
CA ALA A 65 -17.97 -15.04 8.51
C ALA A 65 -17.85 -13.58 8.07
N GLU A 66 -18.73 -12.73 8.57
CA GLU A 66 -18.87 -11.30 8.27
C GLU A 66 -17.51 -10.66 7.96
N THR A 67 -17.32 -10.27 6.69
CA THR A 67 -16.04 -9.81 6.14
C THR A 67 -15.55 -8.61 6.94
N SER A 68 -14.71 -8.86 7.93
CA SER A 68 -14.08 -7.80 8.69
C SER A 68 -13.05 -7.18 7.75
N CYS A 69 -13.26 -5.93 7.37
CA CYS A 69 -12.29 -5.17 6.60
C CYS A 69 -11.55 -4.25 7.57
N TYR A 70 -10.23 -4.18 7.47
CA TYR A 70 -9.47 -3.17 8.20
C TYR A 70 -8.72 -2.28 7.23
N SER A 71 -8.67 -0.99 7.58
CA SER A 71 -7.96 0.02 6.80
C SER A 71 -6.65 0.35 7.49
N GLN A 72 -5.58 0.48 6.72
CA GLN A 72 -4.25 0.86 7.24
C GLN A 72 -3.65 1.97 6.38
N LEU A 73 -2.98 2.91 7.04
CA LEU A 73 -2.24 3.96 6.35
C LEU A 73 -0.88 3.44 5.88
N VAL A 74 -0.62 3.56 4.59
CA VAL A 74 0.59 3.14 3.91
C VAL A 74 1.24 4.34 3.24
N CYS A 75 2.52 4.57 3.51
CA CYS A 75 3.34 5.54 2.82
C CYS A 75 4.07 4.86 1.65
N VAL A 76 4.03 5.49 0.47
CA VAL A 76 4.86 5.11 -0.68
C VAL A 76 5.73 6.29 -1.04
N GLN A 77 7.04 6.10 -0.94
CA GLN A 77 8.05 7.10 -1.24
C GLN A 77 8.85 6.67 -2.47
N LYS A 78 8.90 7.55 -3.48
CA LYS A 78 9.78 7.42 -4.62
C LYS A 78 11.20 7.81 -4.21
N GLN A 79 12.17 6.94 -4.48
CA GLN A 79 13.58 7.27 -4.36
C GLN A 79 14.07 7.99 -5.61
N THR A 80 14.85 9.06 -5.40
CA THR A 80 15.53 9.85 -6.42
C THR A 80 16.97 9.42 -6.59
#